data_AF-A0A563TZ38-F1
#
_entry.id   AF-A0A563TZ38-F1
#
_cell.length_a   1.000
_cell.length_b   1.000
_cell.length_c   1.000
_cell.angle_alpha   90.00
_cell.angle_beta   90.00
_cell.angle_gamma   90.00
#
_symmetry.space_group_name_H-M   'P 1'
#
loop_
_entity.id
_entity.type
_entity.pdbx_description
1 polymer ?
#
loop_
_entity_poly.entity_id
_entity_poly.type
_entity_poly.pdbx_seq_one_letter_code
_entity_poly.pdbx_strand_id
1 'polypeptide(L)'
;MISLKLKISVFLMVCTTSVMAQQQDAGLDEQSVKFTVEVDTAWSSLLKRTHGWFGGDGIYTIPLNGAEARPAGNNGKTLFIFSDTMIGEVKDGTMQPGYKMIHNSLALLKGAKPDEKQMAFYWEKTKNGEAESSFSPTTPQTKKGDYYWLGDGFVNTEGNGLLYIFGYRMHNVSDEAFGFREIGNTLLRLNPGEAPNFKTVKQMDSPLYLKDEQGNGVGSFGAGIYANTKSAGAKDPDGYIYVYGVRDWAKNLVLARVLPKDFETYSQWQFWDGKGWSANMGKLANITNRVSNELSVTQLADGRYAMIFQVDAMSTNIGMRLANKLTGPWGPVIKIWDCKPDLIKSTFVVYNAKAHPTLSGKNELLISYNINSLDFINDLKIHPQLYRPRFIRLKFE
;
A
#
# COMPACT_ATOMS: atom_id res chain seq x y z
N MET A 1 -43.08 87.50 17.13
CA MET A 1 -41.92 86.84 16.49
C MET A 1 -41.90 85.38 16.93
N ILE A 2 -42.31 84.46 16.06
CA ILE A 2 -42.37 83.01 16.34
C ILE A 2 -41.15 82.38 15.67
N SER A 3 -40.31 81.69 16.47
CA SER A 3 -39.11 80.98 16.01
C SER A 3 -39.47 79.54 15.67
N LEU A 4 -39.28 79.17 14.40
CA LEU A 4 -39.47 77.81 13.89
C LEU A 4 -38.14 77.04 13.99
N LYS A 5 -38.05 76.05 14.87
CA LYS A 5 -36.90 75.14 14.97
C LYS A 5 -37.17 73.85 14.19
N LEU A 6 -36.41 73.67 13.10
CA LEU A 6 -36.38 72.46 12.27
C LEU A 6 -35.56 71.37 13.00
N LYS A 7 -36.18 70.24 13.32
CA LYS A 7 -35.48 69.05 13.85
C LYS A 7 -35.18 68.09 12.71
N ILE A 8 -33.91 67.96 12.34
CA ILE A 8 -33.42 66.90 11.44
C ILE A 8 -33.17 65.65 12.30
N SER A 9 -33.91 64.58 12.04
CA SER A 9 -33.64 63.26 12.62
C SER A 9 -32.76 62.47 11.67
N VAL A 10 -31.52 62.18 12.08
CA VAL A 10 -30.61 61.29 11.37
C VAL A 10 -30.93 59.86 11.79
N PHE A 11 -31.40 59.03 10.85
CA PHE A 11 -31.67 57.62 11.08
C PHE A 11 -30.37 56.84 10.81
N LEU A 12 -29.68 56.39 11.88
CA LEU A 12 -28.50 55.54 11.76
C LEU A 12 -28.97 54.11 11.50
N MET A 13 -28.86 53.64 10.26
CA MET A 13 -29.14 52.26 9.89
C MET A 13 -27.93 51.40 10.24
N VAL A 14 -27.98 50.71 11.38
CA VAL A 14 -26.94 49.75 11.79
C VAL A 14 -27.19 48.43 11.04
N CYS A 15 -26.52 48.25 9.91
CA CYS A 15 -26.41 46.94 9.26
C CYS A 15 -25.50 46.05 10.11
N THR A 16 -26.09 45.18 10.93
CA THR A 16 -25.37 44.08 11.58
C THR A 16 -25.03 43.04 10.50
N THR A 17 -23.82 43.08 9.96
CA THR A 17 -23.26 41.97 9.19
C THR A 17 -23.01 40.81 10.14
N SER A 18 -23.90 39.82 10.11
CA SER A 18 -23.64 38.52 10.74
C SER A 18 -22.50 37.83 9.99
N VAL A 19 -21.28 38.02 10.48
CA VAL A 19 -20.14 37.19 10.10
C VAL A 19 -20.43 35.79 10.65
N MET A 20 -20.99 34.91 9.83
CA MET A 20 -20.93 33.48 10.10
C MET A 20 -19.47 33.09 9.98
N ALA A 21 -18.77 33.03 11.11
CA ALA A 21 -17.49 32.36 11.20
C ALA A 21 -17.76 30.91 10.74
N GLN A 22 -17.21 30.54 9.58
CA GLN A 22 -17.05 29.14 9.21
C GLN A 22 -16.25 28.53 10.35
N GLN A 23 -16.93 27.75 11.19
CA GLN A 23 -16.28 26.94 12.20
C GLN A 23 -15.40 25.96 11.43
N GLN A 24 -14.12 26.31 11.30
CA GLN A 24 -13.11 25.44 10.74
C GLN A 24 -13.06 24.27 11.70
N ASP A 25 -13.64 23.14 11.29
CA ASP A 25 -13.71 21.92 12.07
C ASP A 25 -12.29 21.64 12.56
N ALA A 26 -12.07 21.86 13.86
CA ALA A 26 -10.77 21.69 14.46
C ALA A 26 -10.55 20.19 14.52
N GLY A 27 -9.98 19.64 13.44
CA GLY A 27 -9.70 18.21 13.32
C GLY A 27 -8.98 17.69 14.55
N LEU A 28 -9.08 16.38 14.78
CA LEU A 28 -8.45 15.72 15.92
C LEU A 28 -6.93 15.91 15.90
N ASP A 29 -6.29 15.81 17.07
CA ASP A 29 -4.82 15.89 17.18
C ASP A 29 -4.15 14.85 16.26
N GLU A 30 -3.23 15.30 15.42
CA GLU A 30 -2.46 14.47 14.49
C GLU A 30 -1.06 14.13 15.04
N GLN A 31 -0.70 14.68 16.20
CA GLN A 31 0.62 14.51 16.81
C GLN A 31 0.75 13.21 17.59
N SER A 32 -0.37 12.71 18.15
CA SER A 32 -0.34 11.57 19.05
C SER A 32 -1.59 10.68 18.97
N VAL A 33 -1.41 9.42 19.35
CA VAL A 33 -2.48 8.47 19.63
C VAL A 33 -1.97 7.46 20.64
N LYS A 34 -2.84 6.98 21.52
CA LYS A 34 -2.51 5.92 22.47
C LYS A 34 -2.69 4.55 21.81
N PHE A 35 -1.71 3.68 22.00
CA PHE A 35 -1.73 2.34 21.45
C PHE A 35 -0.84 1.39 22.25
N THR A 36 -1.12 0.10 22.11
CA THR A 36 -0.21 -0.99 22.47
C THR A 36 0.19 -1.74 21.21
N VAL A 37 1.36 -2.39 21.25
CA VAL A 37 1.90 -3.15 20.11
C VAL A 37 2.56 -4.44 20.60
N GLU A 38 2.32 -5.53 19.90
CA GLU A 38 2.88 -6.84 20.21
C GLU A 38 3.20 -7.64 18.94
N VAL A 39 4.10 -8.61 19.04
CA VAL A 39 4.36 -9.55 17.94
C VAL A 39 3.16 -10.45 17.73
N ASP A 40 2.73 -10.62 16.48
CA ASP A 40 1.72 -11.59 16.10
C ASP A 40 2.38 -12.88 15.60
N THR A 41 2.59 -13.81 16.53
CA THR A 41 3.26 -15.08 16.25
C THR A 41 2.42 -16.00 15.38
N ALA A 42 1.09 -15.91 15.44
CA ALA A 42 0.20 -16.76 14.65
C ALA A 42 0.29 -16.40 13.16
N TRP A 43 0.16 -15.11 12.82
CA TRP A 43 0.34 -14.64 11.44
C TRP A 43 1.78 -14.82 10.94
N SER A 44 2.78 -14.55 11.79
CA SER A 44 4.19 -14.79 11.43
C SER A 44 4.49 -16.27 11.15
N SER A 45 3.83 -17.20 11.86
CA SER A 45 4.00 -18.64 11.66
C SER A 45 3.29 -19.15 10.42
N LEU A 46 2.16 -18.54 10.04
CA LEU A 46 1.42 -18.89 8.82
C LEU A 46 2.30 -18.81 7.56
N LEU A 47 3.21 -17.83 7.52
CA LEU A 47 4.17 -17.62 6.44
C LEU A 47 5.55 -18.25 6.70
N LYS A 48 5.69 -19.10 7.72
CA LYS A 48 6.91 -19.87 7.96
C LYS A 48 6.75 -21.26 7.33
N ARG A 49 7.03 -21.36 6.04
CA ARG A 49 6.78 -22.56 5.21
C ARG A 49 8.09 -23.28 4.87
N THR A 50 8.03 -24.58 4.63
CA THR A 50 9.21 -25.40 4.30
C THR A 50 9.11 -26.17 2.98
N HIS A 51 7.98 -26.06 2.28
CA HIS A 51 7.72 -26.75 1.02
C HIS A 51 6.98 -25.83 0.05
N GLY A 52 7.41 -25.80 -1.21
CA GLY A 52 6.86 -24.89 -2.22
C GLY A 52 7.27 -23.45 -1.92
N TRP A 53 6.30 -22.56 -1.75
CA TRP A 53 6.58 -21.21 -1.25
C TRP A 53 7.21 -21.30 0.15
N PHE A 54 8.40 -20.74 0.35
CA PHE A 54 9.06 -20.69 1.66
C PHE A 54 9.59 -19.31 2.06
N GLY A 55 9.51 -18.35 1.15
CA GLY A 55 9.88 -16.98 1.41
C GLY A 55 9.37 -16.04 0.33
N GLY A 56 9.16 -14.79 0.67
CA GLY A 56 8.73 -13.79 -0.29
C GLY A 56 8.60 -12.41 0.34
N ASP A 57 8.59 -11.42 -0.54
CA ASP A 57 8.40 -10.02 -0.19
C ASP A 57 7.30 -9.34 -1.01
N GLY A 58 7.24 -8.02 -0.89
CA GLY A 58 5.95 -7.34 -0.86
C GLY A 58 5.13 -7.85 0.33
N ILE A 59 3.88 -7.43 0.42
CA ILE A 59 2.75 -8.29 0.77
C ILE A 59 1.49 -7.44 0.74
N TYR A 60 0.75 -7.49 -0.36
CA TYR A 60 -0.55 -6.81 -0.40
C TYR A 60 -1.67 -7.81 -0.17
N THR A 61 -2.68 -7.39 0.57
CA THR A 61 -3.86 -8.20 0.90
C THR A 61 -5.08 -7.52 0.34
N ILE A 62 -5.79 -8.21 -0.56
CA ILE A 62 -6.90 -7.66 -1.32
C ILE A 62 -8.15 -8.52 -1.05
N PRO A 63 -9.18 -8.01 -0.35
CA PRO A 63 -10.44 -8.70 -0.24
C PRO A 63 -11.10 -8.84 -1.62
N LEU A 64 -11.39 -10.07 -2.04
CA LEU A 64 -11.96 -10.33 -3.37
C LEU A 64 -13.42 -9.84 -3.52
N ASN A 65 -14.08 -9.50 -2.41
CA ASN A 65 -15.39 -8.84 -2.42
C ASN A 65 -15.29 -7.30 -2.47
N GLY A 66 -14.07 -6.74 -2.50
CA GLY A 66 -13.79 -5.31 -2.56
C GLY A 66 -14.05 -4.52 -1.28
N ALA A 67 -14.38 -5.17 -0.16
CA ALA A 67 -14.71 -4.49 1.11
C ALA A 67 -13.46 -4.20 1.95
N GLU A 68 -12.58 -3.32 1.47
CA GLU A 68 -11.27 -2.99 2.08
C GLU A 68 -11.34 -2.57 3.56
N ALA A 69 -12.33 -1.75 3.91
CA ALA A 69 -12.47 -1.17 5.26
C ALA A 69 -13.28 -2.04 6.22
N ARG A 70 -13.58 -3.29 5.85
CA ARG A 70 -14.31 -4.23 6.70
C ARG A 70 -13.45 -5.47 6.97
N PRO A 71 -13.43 -6.00 8.20
CA PRO A 71 -12.81 -7.28 8.46
C PRO A 71 -13.38 -8.35 7.54
N ALA A 72 -12.53 -9.24 7.04
CA ALA A 72 -12.95 -10.41 6.31
C ALA A 72 -13.93 -11.20 7.21
N GLY A 73 -15.09 -11.57 6.65
CA GLY A 73 -16.00 -12.50 7.32
C GLY A 73 -15.44 -13.91 7.33
N ASN A 74 -16.09 -14.84 8.04
CA ASN A 74 -15.69 -16.26 8.06
C ASN A 74 -15.66 -16.91 6.66
N ASN A 75 -16.44 -16.38 5.72
CA ASN A 75 -16.49 -16.83 4.33
C ASN A 75 -15.77 -15.88 3.36
N GLY A 76 -15.05 -14.88 3.90
CA GLY A 76 -14.25 -13.95 3.11
C GLY A 76 -13.14 -14.67 2.36
N LYS A 77 -12.72 -14.11 1.23
CA LYS A 77 -11.53 -14.55 0.51
C LYS A 77 -10.62 -13.35 0.34
N THR A 78 -9.40 -13.47 0.84
CA THR A 78 -8.38 -12.44 0.73
C THR A 78 -7.24 -12.97 -0.12
N LEU A 79 -7.00 -12.30 -1.24
CA LEU A 79 -5.85 -12.56 -2.09
C LEU A 79 -4.64 -11.88 -1.46
N PHE A 80 -3.58 -12.65 -1.28
CA PHE A 80 -2.25 -12.16 -0.97
C PHE A 80 -1.47 -12.13 -2.28
N ILE A 81 -0.80 -11.03 -2.54
CA ILE A 81 0.12 -10.91 -3.65
C ILE A 81 1.51 -10.58 -3.11
N PHE A 82 2.49 -11.29 -3.65
CA PHE A 82 3.91 -11.19 -3.29
C PHE A 82 4.70 -10.79 -4.54
N SER A 83 5.80 -10.10 -4.32
CA SER A 83 6.84 -9.84 -5.31
C SER A 83 7.86 -10.99 -5.27
N ASP A 84 9.15 -10.70 -5.22
CA ASP A 84 10.18 -11.72 -5.31
C ASP A 84 9.94 -12.81 -4.25
N THR A 85 9.96 -14.06 -4.69
CA THR A 85 9.46 -15.21 -3.95
C THR A 85 10.41 -16.38 -4.12
N MET A 86 10.77 -17.01 -3.01
CA MET A 86 11.54 -18.25 -2.98
C MET A 86 10.61 -19.46 -3.00
N ILE A 87 10.75 -20.28 -4.05
CA ILE A 87 10.10 -21.57 -4.20
C ILE A 87 11.12 -22.69 -4.04
N GLY A 88 10.80 -23.72 -3.26
CA GLY A 88 11.67 -24.86 -3.05
C GLY A 88 11.36 -25.58 -1.74
N GLU A 89 12.40 -26.15 -1.17
CA GLU A 89 12.30 -27.16 -0.14
C GLU A 89 13.30 -26.81 0.98
N VAL A 90 12.83 -26.77 2.23
CA VAL A 90 13.65 -26.49 3.41
C VAL A 90 13.55 -27.69 4.33
N LYS A 91 14.69 -28.34 4.58
CA LYS A 91 14.77 -29.53 5.42
C LYS A 91 15.95 -29.39 6.37
N ASP A 92 15.75 -29.81 7.62
CA ASP A 92 16.76 -29.80 8.68
C ASP A 92 17.46 -28.43 8.86
N GLY A 93 16.70 -27.34 8.64
CA GLY A 93 17.20 -25.97 8.78
C GLY A 93 17.99 -25.44 7.58
N THR A 94 17.95 -26.11 6.42
CA THR A 94 18.71 -25.71 5.23
C THR A 94 17.89 -25.84 3.94
N MET A 95 18.09 -24.90 3.01
CA MET A 95 17.50 -25.00 1.66
C MET A 95 18.09 -26.21 0.90
N GLN A 96 17.22 -27.00 0.29
CA GLN A 96 17.64 -28.13 -0.53
C GLN A 96 17.90 -27.68 -1.98
N PRO A 97 18.77 -28.38 -2.74
CA PRO A 97 18.96 -28.10 -4.16
C PRO A 97 17.64 -28.09 -4.95
N GLY A 98 17.55 -27.20 -5.95
CA GLY A 98 16.35 -27.03 -6.77
C GLY A 98 15.43 -25.88 -6.35
N TYR A 99 15.83 -25.04 -5.38
CA TYR A 99 15.13 -23.79 -5.11
C TYR A 99 15.25 -22.81 -6.29
N LYS A 100 14.24 -21.97 -6.48
CA LYS A 100 14.19 -20.91 -7.50
C LYS A 100 13.57 -19.65 -6.91
N MET A 101 14.12 -18.50 -7.27
CA MET A 101 13.49 -17.20 -7.03
C MET A 101 12.66 -16.83 -8.25
N ILE A 102 11.38 -16.56 -8.03
CA ILE A 102 10.44 -16.01 -9.04
C ILE A 102 10.07 -14.59 -8.62
N HIS A 103 9.51 -13.79 -9.54
CA HIS A 103 9.33 -12.35 -9.32
C HIS A 103 7.98 -11.94 -8.74
N ASN A 104 7.01 -12.85 -8.73
CA ASN A 104 5.77 -12.68 -8.00
C ASN A 104 5.05 -14.02 -7.81
N SER A 105 4.30 -14.10 -6.72
CA SER A 105 3.47 -15.25 -6.39
C SER A 105 2.19 -14.78 -5.70
N LEU A 106 1.24 -15.70 -5.52
CA LEU A 106 -0.04 -15.42 -4.90
C LEU A 106 -0.27 -16.36 -3.71
N ALA A 107 -1.09 -15.94 -2.78
CA ALA A 107 -1.77 -16.86 -1.88
C ALA A 107 -3.24 -16.48 -1.73
N LEU A 108 -4.07 -17.47 -1.41
CA LEU A 108 -5.48 -17.23 -1.12
C LEU A 108 -5.77 -17.71 0.29
N LEU A 109 -6.25 -16.80 1.13
CA LEU A 109 -6.78 -17.10 2.45
C LEU A 109 -8.30 -17.12 2.41
N LYS A 110 -8.91 -18.17 2.97
CA LYS A 110 -10.34 -18.22 3.26
C LYS A 110 -10.59 -17.89 4.73
N GLY A 111 -11.54 -17.01 5.00
CA GLY A 111 -11.77 -16.47 6.34
C GLY A 111 -10.82 -15.31 6.67
N ALA A 112 -10.65 -15.06 7.97
CA ALA A 112 -9.99 -13.85 8.49
C ALA A 112 -8.95 -14.14 9.58
N LYS A 113 -8.62 -15.41 9.78
CA LYS A 113 -7.71 -15.87 10.83
C LYS A 113 -6.50 -16.57 10.20
N PRO A 114 -5.35 -16.58 10.89
CA PRO A 114 -4.17 -17.30 10.42
C PRO A 114 -4.37 -18.81 10.61
N ASP A 115 -5.12 -19.44 9.71
CA ASP A 115 -5.34 -20.89 9.66
C ASP A 115 -4.65 -21.45 8.42
N GLU A 116 -3.61 -22.27 8.65
CA GLU A 116 -2.85 -22.92 7.59
C GLU A 116 -3.74 -23.75 6.65
N LYS A 117 -4.81 -24.38 7.17
CA LYS A 117 -5.73 -25.18 6.36
C LYS A 117 -6.58 -24.34 5.41
N GLN A 118 -6.66 -23.03 5.65
CA GLN A 118 -7.42 -22.09 4.85
C GLN A 118 -6.54 -21.25 3.92
N MET A 119 -5.21 -21.41 3.99
CA MET A 119 -4.27 -20.69 3.15
C MET A 119 -3.63 -21.64 2.14
N ALA A 120 -3.60 -21.23 0.87
CA ALA A 120 -2.89 -21.93 -0.18
C ALA A 120 -2.06 -20.94 -0.99
N PHE A 121 -0.88 -21.38 -1.45
CA PHE A 121 0.07 -20.59 -2.21
C PHE A 121 0.07 -21.05 -3.67
N TYR A 122 0.23 -20.10 -4.59
CA TYR A 122 0.07 -20.29 -6.02
C TYR A 122 1.17 -19.56 -6.79
N TRP A 123 1.67 -20.22 -7.82
CA TRP A 123 2.64 -19.71 -8.79
C TRP A 123 2.48 -20.51 -10.07
N GLU A 124 2.95 -19.97 -11.19
CA GLU A 124 2.89 -20.66 -12.47
C GLU A 124 4.01 -21.70 -12.59
N LYS A 125 3.90 -22.59 -13.57
CA LYS A 125 4.96 -23.56 -13.86
C LYS A 125 5.30 -23.57 -15.34
N THR A 126 6.58 -23.72 -15.65
CA THR A 126 7.00 -23.99 -17.03
C THR A 126 6.49 -25.35 -17.48
N LYS A 127 6.58 -25.65 -18.80
CA LYS A 127 6.23 -26.98 -19.34
C LYS A 127 7.00 -28.13 -18.68
N ASN A 128 8.20 -27.85 -18.15
CA ASN A 128 9.05 -28.82 -17.48
C ASN A 128 8.77 -28.92 -15.97
N GLY A 129 7.79 -28.16 -15.46
CA GLY A 129 7.37 -28.19 -14.06
C GLY A 129 8.14 -27.25 -13.12
N GLU A 130 9.07 -26.44 -13.64
CA GLU A 130 9.82 -25.46 -12.85
C GLU A 130 8.92 -24.29 -12.45
N ALA A 131 9.13 -23.73 -11.24
CA ALA A 131 8.37 -22.59 -10.76
C ALA A 131 8.55 -21.35 -11.64
N GLU A 132 7.50 -20.58 -11.87
CA GLU A 132 7.49 -19.36 -12.67
C GLU A 132 6.58 -18.30 -12.02
N SER A 133 6.85 -17.02 -12.31
CA SER A 133 6.05 -15.90 -11.78
C SER A 133 4.59 -16.00 -12.21
N SER A 134 3.66 -15.57 -11.34
CA SER A 134 2.22 -15.57 -11.64
C SER A 134 1.86 -14.58 -12.75
N PHE A 135 2.59 -13.47 -12.82
CA PHE A 135 2.46 -12.42 -13.81
C PHE A 135 3.83 -12.08 -14.40
N SER A 136 3.96 -12.24 -15.70
CA SER A 136 5.13 -11.77 -16.47
C SER A 136 4.73 -10.61 -17.37
N PRO A 137 5.59 -9.59 -17.54
CA PRO A 137 5.26 -8.44 -18.38
C PRO A 137 5.10 -8.84 -19.85
N THR A 138 4.01 -8.37 -20.46
CA THR A 138 3.71 -8.59 -21.89
C THR A 138 3.14 -7.34 -22.56
N THR A 139 3.30 -6.16 -21.95
CA THR A 139 2.84 -4.89 -22.52
C THR A 139 3.75 -4.45 -23.68
N PRO A 140 3.29 -3.54 -24.58
CA PRO A 140 4.11 -3.07 -25.71
C PRO A 140 5.48 -2.48 -25.31
N GLN A 141 5.61 -1.89 -24.11
CA GLN A 141 6.89 -1.36 -23.64
C GLN A 141 7.79 -2.38 -22.94
N THR A 142 7.36 -3.64 -22.82
CA THR A 142 8.13 -4.70 -22.17
C THR A 142 9.38 -5.05 -22.97
N LYS A 143 10.51 -5.21 -22.27
CA LYS A 143 11.77 -5.69 -22.82
C LYS A 143 12.12 -7.06 -22.26
N LYS A 144 13.00 -7.78 -22.97
CA LYS A 144 13.53 -9.05 -22.49
C LYS A 144 14.27 -8.83 -21.16
N GLY A 145 13.95 -9.65 -20.17
CA GLY A 145 14.52 -9.56 -18.82
C GLY A 145 13.74 -8.65 -17.87
N ASP A 146 12.69 -7.97 -18.34
CA ASP A 146 11.77 -7.26 -17.45
C ASP A 146 10.94 -8.25 -16.63
N TYR A 147 10.64 -7.87 -15.39
CA TYR A 147 9.75 -8.59 -14.49
C TYR A 147 8.85 -7.62 -13.73
N TYR A 148 7.83 -8.15 -13.04
CA TYR A 148 6.98 -7.34 -12.17
C TYR A 148 7.29 -7.57 -10.72
N TRP A 149 7.57 -6.49 -10.00
CA TRP A 149 7.18 -6.37 -8.60
C TRP A 149 5.78 -5.82 -8.50
N LEU A 150 5.01 -6.30 -7.54
CA LEU A 150 3.61 -5.93 -7.39
C LEU A 150 3.47 -4.80 -6.37
N GLY A 151 2.70 -3.79 -6.73
CA GLY A 151 2.17 -2.78 -5.83
C GLY A 151 0.78 -3.16 -5.32
N ASP A 152 0.10 -2.19 -4.73
CA ASP A 152 -1.23 -2.38 -4.17
C ASP A 152 -2.29 -2.69 -5.25
N GLY A 153 -3.42 -3.22 -4.80
CA GLY A 153 -4.54 -3.54 -5.65
C GLY A 153 -5.87 -3.43 -4.93
N PHE A 154 -6.96 -3.44 -5.69
CA PHE A 154 -8.32 -3.40 -5.15
C PHE A 154 -9.31 -3.98 -6.15
N VAL A 155 -10.46 -4.43 -5.65
CA VAL A 155 -11.59 -4.80 -6.51
C VAL A 155 -12.50 -3.60 -6.70
N ASN A 156 -12.62 -3.14 -7.94
CA ASN A 156 -13.39 -1.96 -8.32
C ASN A 156 -14.89 -2.24 -8.41
N THR A 157 -15.50 -2.57 -7.27
CA THR A 157 -16.91 -3.02 -7.15
C THR A 157 -17.93 -1.96 -7.55
N GLU A 158 -17.66 -0.67 -7.34
CA GLU A 158 -18.53 0.44 -7.79
C GLU A 158 -18.32 0.80 -9.28
N GLY A 159 -17.24 0.32 -9.88
CA GLY A 159 -16.97 0.44 -11.31
C GLY A 159 -17.42 -0.81 -12.07
N ASN A 160 -16.45 -1.55 -12.60
CA ASN A 160 -16.69 -2.72 -13.44
C ASN A 160 -16.57 -4.08 -12.72
N GLY A 161 -16.38 -4.07 -11.40
CA GLY A 161 -16.24 -5.28 -10.58
C GLY A 161 -14.93 -6.05 -10.80
N LEU A 162 -13.96 -5.49 -11.54
CA LEU A 162 -12.69 -6.14 -11.82
C LEU A 162 -11.64 -5.84 -10.74
N LEU A 163 -10.70 -6.76 -10.58
CA LEU A 163 -9.51 -6.60 -9.75
C LEU A 163 -8.45 -5.84 -10.53
N TYR A 164 -7.91 -4.80 -9.93
CA TYR A 164 -6.74 -4.09 -10.43
C TYR A 164 -5.56 -4.29 -9.49
N ILE A 165 -4.38 -4.51 -10.06
CA ILE A 165 -3.11 -4.61 -9.34
C ILE A 165 -2.10 -3.74 -10.07
N PHE A 166 -1.39 -2.88 -9.33
CA PHE A 166 -0.25 -2.16 -9.88
C PHE A 166 0.94 -3.10 -10.04
N GLY A 167 1.58 -3.08 -11.20
CA GLY A 167 2.82 -3.80 -11.47
C GLY A 167 3.93 -2.81 -11.79
N TYR A 168 4.94 -2.75 -10.92
CA TYR A 168 6.18 -2.03 -11.19
C TYR A 168 7.04 -2.87 -12.13
N ARG A 169 7.29 -2.36 -13.34
CA ARG A 169 8.16 -3.04 -14.30
C ARG A 169 9.61 -2.80 -13.89
N MET A 170 10.26 -3.87 -13.47
CA MET A 170 11.63 -3.87 -12.99
C MET A 170 12.58 -4.43 -14.04
N HIS A 171 13.83 -3.98 -14.00
CA HIS A 171 14.91 -4.49 -14.83
C HIS A 171 16.21 -4.52 -14.04
N ASN A 172 16.98 -5.61 -14.17
CA ASN A 172 18.30 -5.71 -13.57
C ASN A 172 19.31 -4.92 -14.42
N VAL A 173 20.05 -4.02 -13.78
CA VAL A 173 21.09 -3.19 -14.37
C VAL A 173 22.50 -3.56 -13.88
N SER A 174 22.61 -4.38 -12.82
CA SER A 174 23.84 -5.02 -12.37
C SER A 174 23.53 -6.30 -11.56
N ASP A 175 24.56 -7.07 -11.23
CA ASP A 175 24.47 -8.30 -10.41
C ASP A 175 24.57 -8.02 -8.89
N GLU A 176 24.63 -6.74 -8.48
CA GLU A 176 24.68 -6.36 -7.07
C GLU A 176 23.32 -6.53 -6.37
N ALA A 177 23.30 -6.62 -5.04
CA ALA A 177 22.08 -6.86 -4.26
C ALA A 177 20.95 -5.83 -4.51
N PHE A 178 21.30 -4.60 -4.93
CA PHE A 178 20.35 -3.55 -5.33
C PHE A 178 20.54 -3.12 -6.79
N GLY A 179 21.04 -4.03 -7.63
CA GLY A 179 21.32 -3.85 -9.05
C GLY A 179 20.09 -3.80 -9.94
N PHE A 180 18.97 -3.25 -9.48
CA PHE A 180 17.72 -3.18 -10.23
C PHE A 180 17.22 -1.73 -10.34
N ARG A 181 16.36 -1.51 -11.33
CA ARG A 181 15.67 -0.24 -11.56
C ARG A 181 14.22 -0.49 -11.92
N GLU A 182 13.34 0.33 -11.37
CA GLU A 182 12.00 0.49 -11.92
C GLU A 182 12.10 1.28 -13.23
N ILE A 183 11.45 0.78 -14.27
CA ILE A 183 11.50 1.33 -15.63
C ILE A 183 10.10 1.58 -16.22
N GLY A 184 9.05 1.44 -15.41
CA GLY A 184 7.68 1.70 -15.81
C GLY A 184 6.65 1.22 -14.80
N ASN A 185 5.42 1.68 -14.99
CA ASN A 185 4.26 1.32 -14.20
C ASN A 185 3.23 0.64 -15.12
N THR A 186 2.66 -0.48 -14.70
CA THR A 186 1.65 -1.24 -15.44
C THR A 186 0.43 -1.43 -14.55
N LEU A 187 -0.75 -1.42 -15.16
CA LEU A 187 -1.98 -1.85 -14.51
C LEU A 187 -2.37 -3.24 -15.00
N LEU A 188 -2.44 -4.20 -14.08
CA LEU A 188 -2.98 -5.54 -14.31
C LEU A 188 -4.47 -5.51 -14.00
N ARG A 189 -5.30 -6.03 -14.91
CA ARG A 189 -6.75 -6.13 -14.76
C ARG A 189 -7.18 -7.57 -14.88
N LEU A 190 -7.86 -8.06 -13.84
CA LEU A 190 -8.20 -9.47 -13.66
C LEU A 190 -9.67 -9.63 -13.24
N ASN A 191 -10.22 -10.82 -13.47
CA ASN A 191 -11.52 -11.20 -12.91
C ASN A 191 -11.33 -11.77 -11.49
N PRO A 192 -11.84 -11.10 -10.43
CA PRO A 192 -11.68 -11.61 -9.06
C PRO A 192 -12.36 -12.97 -8.84
N GLY A 193 -13.35 -13.33 -9.64
CA GLY A 193 -14.02 -14.64 -9.59
C GLY A 193 -13.14 -15.81 -10.05
N GLU A 194 -12.04 -15.54 -10.74
CA GLU A 194 -11.08 -16.56 -11.19
C GLU A 194 -9.95 -16.78 -10.18
N ALA A 195 -9.84 -15.93 -9.15
CA ALA A 195 -8.77 -16.05 -8.17
C ALA A 195 -8.78 -17.43 -7.48
N PRO A 196 -7.60 -18.03 -7.28
CA PRO A 196 -6.27 -17.49 -7.55
C PRO A 196 -5.72 -17.83 -8.95
N ASN A 197 -6.45 -18.63 -9.74
CA ASN A 197 -6.03 -19.12 -11.05
C ASN A 197 -6.63 -18.24 -12.16
N PHE A 198 -6.05 -17.06 -12.35
CA PHE A 198 -6.50 -16.10 -13.35
C PHE A 198 -6.27 -16.63 -14.76
N LYS A 199 -7.34 -16.83 -15.54
CA LYS A 199 -7.23 -17.36 -16.91
C LYS A 199 -6.87 -16.29 -17.92
N THR A 200 -7.24 -15.04 -17.63
CA THR A 200 -6.98 -13.91 -18.49
C THR A 200 -6.57 -12.71 -17.66
N VAL A 201 -5.39 -12.17 -17.97
CA VAL A 201 -4.84 -10.96 -17.36
C VAL A 201 -4.65 -9.93 -18.48
N LYS A 202 -5.38 -8.81 -18.41
CA LYS A 202 -5.09 -7.67 -19.29
C LYS A 202 -4.03 -6.81 -18.62
N GLN A 203 -2.95 -6.51 -19.34
CA GLN A 203 -1.88 -5.64 -18.88
C GLN A 203 -1.88 -4.34 -19.70
N MET A 204 -1.71 -3.20 -19.04
CA MET A 204 -1.72 -1.88 -19.68
C MET A 204 -0.59 -1.04 -19.12
N ASP A 205 0.34 -0.60 -19.97
CA ASP A 205 1.31 0.43 -19.56
C ASP A 205 0.53 1.67 -19.06
N SER A 206 0.96 2.21 -17.92
CA SER A 206 0.30 3.32 -17.25
C SER A 206 1.18 4.58 -17.31
N PRO A 207 0.60 5.79 -17.46
CA PRO A 207 1.34 7.05 -17.34
C PRO A 207 1.72 7.38 -15.89
N LEU A 208 1.39 6.52 -14.92
CA LEU A 208 1.59 6.75 -13.49
C LEU A 208 3.02 6.43 -12.99
N TYR A 209 3.96 6.30 -13.92
CA TYR A 209 5.40 6.27 -13.65
C TYR A 209 5.97 7.69 -13.68
N LEU A 210 6.66 8.08 -12.62
CA LEU A 210 7.30 9.38 -12.46
C LEU A 210 8.78 9.25 -12.83
N LYS A 211 9.14 9.82 -13.98
CA LYS A 211 10.52 9.78 -14.47
C LYS A 211 11.43 10.60 -13.57
N ASP A 212 12.70 10.19 -13.53
CA ASP A 212 13.74 10.96 -12.87
C ASP A 212 14.16 12.16 -13.73
N GLU A 213 13.38 13.23 -13.69
CA GLU A 213 13.65 14.45 -14.48
C GLU A 213 14.76 15.31 -13.86
N GLN A 214 15.01 15.16 -12.55
CA GLN A 214 15.89 16.04 -11.78
C GLN A 214 17.14 15.34 -11.27
N GLY A 215 17.35 14.08 -11.66
CA GLY A 215 18.44 13.24 -11.18
C GLY A 215 18.34 12.91 -9.69
N ASN A 216 17.14 12.88 -9.12
CA ASN A 216 16.86 12.64 -7.70
C ASN A 216 16.14 11.30 -7.44
N GLY A 217 16.09 10.42 -8.44
CA GLY A 217 15.42 9.13 -8.39
C GLY A 217 14.02 9.15 -9.02
N VAL A 218 13.62 7.96 -9.48
CA VAL A 218 12.31 7.72 -10.10
C VAL A 218 11.20 7.66 -9.04
N GLY A 219 9.95 7.62 -9.49
CA GLY A 219 8.80 7.35 -8.62
C GLY A 219 7.66 6.65 -9.35
N SER A 220 6.67 6.21 -8.61
CA SER A 220 5.50 5.53 -9.15
C SER A 220 4.30 5.61 -8.21
N PHE A 221 3.09 5.61 -8.79
CA PHE A 221 1.86 5.37 -8.05
C PHE A 221 1.58 3.88 -7.87
N GLY A 222 0.76 3.56 -6.86
CA GLY A 222 0.36 2.20 -6.52
C GLY A 222 0.97 1.70 -5.21
N ALA A 223 1.68 2.54 -4.46
CA ALA A 223 2.31 2.15 -3.20
C ALA A 223 1.29 1.87 -2.08
N GLY A 224 0.12 2.50 -2.19
CA GLY A 224 -1.04 2.25 -1.35
C GLY A 224 -2.31 2.80 -2.00
N ILE A 225 -3.43 2.11 -1.81
CA ILE A 225 -4.74 2.52 -2.30
C ILE A 225 -5.70 2.70 -1.13
N TYR A 226 -6.54 3.73 -1.21
CA TYR A 226 -7.69 3.89 -0.33
C TYR A 226 -8.95 4.07 -1.18
N ALA A 227 -9.77 3.03 -1.25
CA ALA A 227 -11.07 3.09 -1.93
C ALA A 227 -12.09 3.79 -1.02
N ASN A 228 -12.30 5.09 -1.22
CA ASN A 228 -13.23 5.89 -0.41
C ASN A 228 -14.68 5.77 -0.93
N THR A 229 -15.13 4.53 -1.08
CA THR A 229 -16.42 4.20 -1.70
C THR A 229 -17.35 3.49 -0.71
N LYS A 230 -18.66 3.50 -1.01
CA LYS A 230 -19.65 2.84 -0.16
C LYS A 230 -19.48 1.32 -0.20
N SER A 231 -19.16 0.78 -1.37
CA SER A 231 -18.93 -0.66 -1.55
C SER A 231 -17.68 -1.16 -0.80
N ALA A 232 -16.62 -0.34 -0.73
CA ALA A 232 -15.41 -0.64 0.03
C ALA A 232 -15.63 -0.56 1.56
N GLY A 233 -16.74 0.04 1.98
CA GLY A 233 -17.12 0.17 3.38
C GLY A 233 -16.48 1.36 4.09
N ALA A 234 -15.99 2.36 3.35
CA ALA A 234 -15.52 3.61 3.94
C ALA A 234 -16.63 4.28 4.77
N LYS A 235 -16.24 4.96 5.86
CA LYS A 235 -17.20 5.56 6.82
C LYS A 235 -17.90 6.78 6.22
N ASP A 236 -17.13 7.63 5.55
CA ASP A 236 -17.58 8.88 4.93
C ASP A 236 -17.17 8.92 3.44
N PRO A 237 -17.77 8.06 2.60
CA PRO A 237 -17.32 7.88 1.22
C PRO A 237 -17.62 9.12 0.37
N ASP A 238 -16.60 9.61 -0.34
CA ASP A 238 -16.73 10.64 -1.38
C ASP A 238 -16.78 10.07 -2.80
N GLY A 239 -16.69 8.74 -2.92
CA GLY A 239 -16.81 8.00 -4.18
C GLY A 239 -15.52 7.92 -4.99
N TYR A 240 -14.40 8.45 -4.51
CA TYR A 240 -13.13 8.39 -5.21
C TYR A 240 -12.26 7.21 -4.76
N ILE A 241 -11.45 6.70 -5.69
CA ILE A 241 -10.31 5.84 -5.39
C ILE A 241 -9.09 6.73 -5.25
N TYR A 242 -8.45 6.70 -4.09
CA TYR A 242 -7.21 7.41 -3.82
C TYR A 242 -6.03 6.47 -4.05
N VAL A 243 -5.06 6.93 -4.83
CA VAL A 243 -3.85 6.15 -5.15
C VAL A 243 -2.63 6.97 -4.74
N TYR A 244 -1.87 6.41 -3.82
CA TYR A 244 -0.64 7.01 -3.32
C TYR A 244 0.55 6.57 -4.18
N GLY A 245 1.45 7.52 -4.41
CA GLY A 245 2.72 7.28 -5.08
C GLY A 245 3.90 7.76 -4.26
N VAL A 246 5.05 7.16 -4.50
CA VAL A 246 6.31 7.53 -3.85
C VAL A 246 7.30 7.92 -4.93
N ARG A 247 7.99 9.04 -4.74
CA ARG A 247 9.03 9.51 -5.65
C ARG A 247 10.31 9.84 -4.90
N ASP A 248 11.40 9.88 -5.66
CA ASP A 248 12.72 10.34 -5.25
C ASP A 248 13.36 9.59 -4.06
N TRP A 249 14.61 9.96 -3.76
CA TRP A 249 15.37 9.34 -2.66
C TRP A 249 14.91 9.78 -1.27
N ALA A 250 14.27 10.94 -1.13
CA ALA A 250 13.70 11.39 0.13
C ALA A 250 12.37 10.67 0.45
N LYS A 251 11.91 9.82 -0.47
CA LYS A 251 10.66 9.04 -0.34
C LYS A 251 9.50 9.98 -0.06
N ASN A 252 9.35 10.96 -0.94
CA ASN A 252 8.25 11.88 -0.90
C ASN A 252 6.97 11.19 -1.34
N LEU A 253 5.91 11.34 -0.55
CA LEU A 253 4.59 10.82 -0.86
C LEU A 253 3.82 11.84 -1.70
N VAL A 254 3.15 11.35 -2.73
CA VAL A 254 2.27 12.10 -3.62
C VAL A 254 0.94 11.38 -3.76
N LEU A 255 -0.11 12.07 -4.23
CA LEU A 255 -1.46 11.54 -4.22
C LEU A 255 -2.23 11.87 -5.51
N ALA A 256 -2.94 10.87 -6.01
CA ALA A 256 -3.89 10.99 -7.09
C ALA A 256 -5.25 10.42 -6.68
N ARG A 257 -6.30 10.81 -7.38
CA ARG A 257 -7.62 10.19 -7.25
C ARG A 257 -8.35 10.10 -8.58
N VAL A 258 -9.28 9.16 -8.67
CA VAL A 258 -10.16 8.97 -9.83
C VAL A 258 -11.48 8.33 -9.41
N LEU A 259 -12.55 8.55 -10.17
CA LEU A 259 -13.81 7.84 -9.94
C LEU A 259 -13.72 6.37 -10.41
N PRO A 260 -14.37 5.42 -9.73
CA PRO A 260 -14.43 4.00 -10.09
C PRO A 260 -14.68 3.71 -11.58
N LYS A 261 -15.65 4.39 -12.19
CA LYS A 261 -16.02 4.21 -13.60
C LYS A 261 -14.96 4.67 -14.59
N ASP A 262 -14.08 5.58 -14.17
CA ASP A 262 -13.08 6.26 -15.00
C ASP A 262 -11.65 5.73 -14.74
N PHE A 263 -11.50 4.64 -13.97
CA PHE A 263 -10.20 4.17 -13.48
C PHE A 263 -9.18 3.88 -14.59
N GLU A 264 -9.61 3.39 -15.75
CA GLU A 264 -8.75 3.16 -16.93
C GLU A 264 -8.60 4.38 -17.85
N THR A 265 -9.35 5.46 -17.59
CA THR A 265 -9.35 6.68 -18.40
C THR A 265 -8.43 7.71 -17.76
N TYR A 266 -7.12 7.60 -18.02
CA TYR A 266 -6.10 8.43 -17.34
C TYR A 266 -6.28 9.95 -17.49
N SER A 267 -7.02 10.44 -18.49
CA SER A 267 -7.36 11.87 -18.62
C SER A 267 -8.37 12.36 -17.56
N GLN A 268 -9.05 11.45 -16.86
CA GLN A 268 -9.96 11.76 -15.75
C GLN A 268 -9.28 11.72 -14.38
N TRP A 269 -8.03 11.26 -14.32
CA TRP A 269 -7.27 11.22 -13.07
C TRP A 269 -6.92 12.62 -12.61
N GLN A 270 -7.01 12.83 -11.31
CA GLN A 270 -6.70 14.09 -10.66
C GLN A 270 -5.52 13.90 -9.71
N PHE A 271 -4.62 14.86 -9.67
CA PHE A 271 -3.37 14.87 -8.94
C PHE A 271 -3.39 16.00 -7.92
N TRP A 272 -3.02 15.73 -6.68
CA TRP A 272 -3.02 16.75 -5.63
C TRP A 272 -1.83 17.69 -5.80
N ASP A 273 -2.10 18.99 -5.96
CA ASP A 273 -1.08 20.03 -6.16
C ASP A 273 -0.66 20.74 -4.86
N GLY A 274 -1.13 20.25 -3.71
CA GLY A 274 -0.90 20.85 -2.39
C GLY A 274 -2.01 21.80 -1.94
N LYS A 275 -2.87 22.26 -2.87
CA LYS A 275 -3.99 23.17 -2.59
C LYS A 275 -5.32 22.63 -3.13
N GLY A 276 -5.29 21.92 -4.25
CA GLY A 276 -6.44 21.38 -4.93
C GLY A 276 -6.10 20.22 -5.87
N TRP A 277 -7.11 19.80 -6.64
CA TRP A 277 -7.00 18.70 -7.58
C TRP A 277 -6.77 19.21 -9.00
N SER A 278 -5.70 18.75 -9.64
CA SER A 278 -5.26 19.14 -10.98
C SER A 278 -5.27 17.94 -11.93
N ALA A 279 -5.69 18.11 -13.18
CA ALA A 279 -5.53 17.06 -14.20
C ALA A 279 -4.06 16.91 -14.68
N ASN A 280 -3.19 17.87 -14.36
CA ASN A 280 -1.78 17.85 -14.73
C ASN A 280 -0.92 17.21 -13.63
N MET A 281 -0.36 16.02 -13.93
CA MET A 281 0.55 15.28 -13.06
C MET A 281 1.85 16.04 -12.73
N GLY A 282 2.31 16.93 -13.61
CA GLY A 282 3.50 17.75 -13.38
C GLY A 282 3.35 18.77 -12.24
N LYS A 283 2.13 18.98 -11.71
CA LYS A 283 1.86 19.85 -10.56
C LYS A 283 1.87 19.12 -9.21
N LEU A 284 2.22 17.83 -9.17
CA LEU A 284 2.20 17.03 -7.94
C LEU A 284 3.02 17.67 -6.82
N ALA A 285 2.35 17.93 -5.70
CA ALA A 285 3.01 18.34 -4.47
C ALA A 285 3.30 17.11 -3.58
N ASN A 286 4.40 17.21 -2.83
CA ASN A 286 4.70 16.26 -1.77
C ASN A 286 3.73 16.52 -0.62
N ILE A 287 3.00 15.49 -0.18
CA ILE A 287 2.07 15.59 0.96
C ILE A 287 2.71 15.16 2.28
N THR A 288 3.75 14.33 2.22
CA THR A 288 4.65 14.01 3.33
C THR A 288 5.93 13.36 2.78
N ASN A 289 6.83 12.90 3.64
CA ASN A 289 8.12 12.30 3.28
C ASN A 289 8.53 11.16 4.21
N ARG A 290 9.67 10.55 3.88
CA ARG A 290 10.31 9.46 4.65
C ARG A 290 9.45 8.20 4.75
N VAL A 291 8.60 7.98 3.75
CA VAL A 291 7.77 6.78 3.64
C VAL A 291 8.55 5.62 2.98
N SER A 292 7.87 4.50 2.73
CA SER A 292 8.38 3.36 1.96
C SER A 292 7.55 3.15 0.69
N ASN A 293 8.11 2.43 -0.28
CA ASN A 293 7.43 2.09 -1.54
C ASN A 293 6.24 1.12 -1.35
N GLU A 294 6.10 0.57 -0.15
CA GLU A 294 4.94 -0.17 0.31
C GLU A 294 4.41 0.51 1.57
N LEU A 295 3.13 0.85 1.57
CA LEU A 295 2.45 1.51 2.69
C LEU A 295 0.96 1.17 2.70
N SER A 296 0.26 1.60 3.74
CA SER A 296 -1.20 1.50 3.80
C SER A 296 -1.79 2.76 4.42
N VAL A 297 -3.00 3.12 4.01
CA VAL A 297 -3.81 4.13 4.69
C VAL A 297 -5.10 3.47 5.18
N THR A 298 -5.49 3.71 6.43
CA THR A 298 -6.70 3.13 7.03
C THR A 298 -7.39 4.18 7.88
N GLN A 299 -8.71 4.30 7.76
CA GLN A 299 -9.48 5.19 8.63
C GLN A 299 -9.71 4.54 10.00
N LEU A 300 -9.38 5.27 11.06
CA LEU A 300 -9.54 4.88 12.45
C LEU A 300 -10.98 5.10 12.91
N ALA A 301 -11.33 4.50 14.06
CA ALA A 301 -12.67 4.62 14.64
C ALA A 301 -13.09 6.08 14.91
N ASP A 302 -12.13 6.91 15.34
CA ASP A 302 -12.31 8.34 15.62
C ASP A 302 -12.38 9.22 14.36
N GLY A 303 -12.18 8.64 13.17
CA GLY A 303 -12.29 9.34 11.88
C GLY A 303 -10.96 9.81 11.30
N ARG A 304 -9.86 9.81 12.07
CA ARG A 304 -8.52 10.08 11.52
C ARG A 304 -8.08 8.98 10.56
N TYR A 305 -7.15 9.27 9.68
CA TYR A 305 -6.46 8.31 8.84
C TYR A 305 -5.10 7.98 9.44
N ALA A 306 -4.80 6.69 9.58
CA ALA A 306 -3.47 6.19 9.92
C ALA A 306 -2.76 5.70 8.66
N MET A 307 -1.56 6.21 8.44
CA MET A 307 -0.65 5.72 7.40
C MET A 307 0.46 4.91 8.05
N ILE A 308 0.60 3.64 7.67
CA ILE A 308 1.65 2.73 8.16
C ILE A 308 2.68 2.50 7.05
N PHE A 309 3.96 2.61 7.40
CA PHE A 309 5.09 2.51 6.47
C PHE A 309 6.39 2.15 7.21
N GLN A 310 7.41 1.69 6.48
CA GLN A 310 8.77 1.61 7.00
C GLN A 310 9.42 3.01 6.91
N VAL A 311 9.91 3.53 8.04
CA VAL A 311 10.52 4.87 8.08
C VAL A 311 11.81 4.88 7.25
N ASP A 312 11.99 5.91 6.43
CA ASP A 312 13.14 6.09 5.54
C ASP A 312 13.35 4.92 4.55
N ALA A 313 12.25 4.32 4.10
CA ALA A 313 12.17 3.10 3.30
C ALA A 313 12.73 1.81 3.95
N MET A 314 13.84 1.88 4.69
CA MET A 314 14.56 0.70 5.20
C MET A 314 15.19 0.92 6.59
N SER A 315 14.81 1.96 7.36
CA SER A 315 15.29 2.06 8.75
C SER A 315 14.70 0.95 9.62
N THR A 316 15.24 0.71 10.82
CA THR A 316 14.69 -0.33 11.71
C THR A 316 13.30 -0.01 12.28
N ASN A 317 12.78 1.21 12.06
CA ASN A 317 11.53 1.64 12.69
C ASN A 317 10.35 1.55 11.73
N ILE A 318 9.28 0.92 12.18
CA ILE A 318 7.96 1.06 11.55
C ILE A 318 7.32 2.34 12.08
N GLY A 319 6.79 3.14 11.17
CA GLY A 319 6.19 4.43 11.44
C GLY A 319 4.70 4.45 11.19
N MET A 320 4.01 5.29 11.97
CA MET A 320 2.65 5.72 11.73
C MET A 320 2.62 7.24 11.57
N ARG A 321 1.82 7.76 10.64
CA ARG A 321 1.41 9.16 10.60
C ARG A 321 -0.10 9.26 10.64
N LEU A 322 -0.61 10.32 11.25
CA LEU A 322 -2.05 10.58 11.37
C LEU A 322 -2.42 11.82 10.54
N ALA A 323 -3.63 11.81 9.97
CA ALA A 323 -4.20 12.98 9.30
C ALA A 323 -5.73 12.98 9.45
N ASN A 324 -6.34 14.16 9.46
CA ASN A 324 -7.80 14.29 9.39
C ASN A 324 -8.36 14.13 7.96
N LYS A 325 -7.49 14.14 6.94
CA LYS A 325 -7.86 14.03 5.52
C LYS A 325 -6.85 13.14 4.77
N LEU A 326 -7.32 12.46 3.72
CA LEU A 326 -6.47 11.64 2.84
C LEU A 326 -5.34 12.44 2.15
N THR A 327 -5.55 13.75 1.95
CA THR A 327 -4.58 14.70 1.40
C THR A 327 -3.55 15.21 2.41
N GLY A 328 -3.73 14.90 3.70
CA GLY A 328 -3.01 15.57 4.79
C GLY A 328 -3.64 16.91 5.20
N PRO A 329 -2.91 17.75 5.98
CA PRO A 329 -1.53 17.55 6.40
C PRO A 329 -1.35 16.26 7.21
N TRP A 330 -0.19 15.62 7.04
CA TRP A 330 0.16 14.45 7.84
C TRP A 330 1.02 14.86 9.02
N GLY A 331 0.64 14.41 10.21
CA GLY A 331 1.40 14.61 11.45
C GLY A 331 2.81 14.01 11.42
N PRO A 332 3.58 14.17 12.51
CA PRO A 332 4.93 13.64 12.62
C PRO A 332 4.95 12.11 12.55
N VAL A 333 6.14 11.54 12.33
CA VAL A 333 6.35 10.09 12.42
C VAL A 333 6.21 9.66 13.89
N ILE A 334 5.19 8.86 14.17
CA ILE A 334 5.02 8.13 15.43
C ILE A 334 5.68 6.77 15.22
N LYS A 335 6.77 6.49 15.93
CA LYS A 335 7.43 5.17 15.87
C LYS A 335 6.59 4.15 16.63
N ILE A 336 6.18 3.09 15.95
CA ILE A 336 5.30 2.06 16.53
C ILE A 336 6.00 0.74 16.79
N TRP A 337 7.12 0.44 16.14
CA TRP A 337 7.86 -0.80 16.34
C TRP A 337 9.33 -0.63 15.93
N ASP A 338 10.24 -1.25 16.69
CA ASP A 338 11.66 -1.36 16.33
C ASP A 338 11.98 -2.80 15.94
N CYS A 339 12.29 -3.00 14.65
CA CYS A 339 12.61 -4.30 14.08
C CYS A 339 14.05 -4.76 14.40
N LYS A 340 14.85 -3.96 15.11
CA LYS A 340 16.24 -4.30 15.45
C LYS A 340 16.42 -5.69 16.08
N PRO A 341 15.53 -6.20 16.95
CA PRO A 341 15.64 -7.55 17.49
C PRO A 341 15.66 -8.67 16.44
N ASP A 342 15.09 -8.45 15.24
CA ASP A 342 15.12 -9.43 14.15
C ASP A 342 16.41 -9.38 13.33
N LEU A 343 17.21 -8.32 13.45
CA LEU A 343 18.45 -8.11 12.70
C LEU A 343 19.63 -8.80 13.39
N ILE A 344 19.57 -10.14 13.48
CA ILE A 344 20.58 -10.97 14.15
C ILE A 344 21.94 -11.01 13.43
N LYS A 345 22.02 -10.48 12.21
CA LYS A 345 23.24 -10.31 11.41
C LYS A 345 23.28 -8.90 10.84
N SER A 346 24.48 -8.34 10.68
CA SER A 346 24.68 -7.01 10.09
C SER A 346 24.31 -6.91 8.61
N THR A 347 24.21 -8.05 7.92
CA THR A 347 23.75 -8.15 6.53
C THR A 347 22.23 -8.05 6.40
N PHE A 348 21.48 -8.22 7.50
CA PHE A 348 20.02 -8.21 7.45
C PHE A 348 19.48 -6.79 7.38
N VAL A 349 18.45 -6.60 6.57
CA VAL A 349 17.76 -5.32 6.37
C VAL A 349 16.26 -5.51 6.51
N VAL A 350 15.55 -4.51 7.05
CA VAL A 350 14.08 -4.52 7.17
C VAL A 350 13.46 -3.47 6.26
N TYR A 351 12.25 -3.75 5.77
CA TYR A 351 11.59 -2.92 4.76
C TYR A 351 10.10 -3.31 4.64
N ASN A 352 9.38 -2.55 3.82
CA ASN A 352 8.03 -2.88 3.35
C ASN A 352 6.99 -3.10 4.46
N ALA A 353 6.99 -2.24 5.48
CA ALA A 353 5.97 -2.30 6.50
C ALA A 353 4.64 -1.69 6.02
N LYS A 354 3.52 -2.38 6.27
CA LYS A 354 2.16 -1.85 6.02
C LYS A 354 1.10 -2.56 6.85
N ALA A 355 -0.08 -1.97 6.96
CA ALA A 355 -1.25 -2.59 7.57
C ALA A 355 -2.11 -3.38 6.58
N HIS A 356 -2.86 -4.34 7.13
CA HIS A 356 -3.81 -5.21 6.44
C HIS A 356 -5.23 -5.01 7.01
N PRO A 357 -5.94 -3.93 6.66
CA PRO A 357 -7.19 -3.54 7.33
C PRO A 357 -8.27 -4.61 7.26
N THR A 358 -8.42 -5.30 6.12
CA THR A 358 -9.33 -6.44 5.97
C THR A 358 -9.03 -7.61 6.91
N LEU A 359 -7.80 -7.77 7.37
CA LEU A 359 -7.40 -8.85 8.30
C LEU A 359 -7.25 -8.35 9.74
N SER A 360 -7.50 -7.06 9.96
CA SER A 360 -7.38 -6.43 11.26
C SER A 360 -8.65 -6.61 12.09
N GLY A 361 -8.51 -6.77 13.40
CA GLY A 361 -9.64 -6.76 14.32
C GLY A 361 -10.21 -5.35 14.52
N LYS A 362 -11.23 -5.26 15.39
CA LYS A 362 -11.82 -3.97 15.76
C LYS A 362 -10.81 -3.14 16.57
N ASN A 363 -10.64 -1.88 16.18
CA ASN A 363 -9.74 -0.91 16.83
C ASN A 363 -8.27 -1.37 16.90
N GLU A 364 -7.85 -2.21 15.96
CA GLU A 364 -6.48 -2.66 15.83
C GLU A 364 -6.05 -2.68 14.36
N LEU A 365 -4.75 -2.75 14.13
CA LEU A 365 -4.14 -2.98 12.83
C LEU A 365 -3.22 -4.20 12.92
N LEU A 366 -3.43 -5.15 12.01
CA LEU A 366 -2.44 -6.17 11.70
C LEU A 366 -1.44 -5.57 10.72
N ILE A 367 -0.16 -5.57 11.08
CA ILE A 367 0.90 -4.91 10.31
C ILE A 367 1.97 -5.93 9.98
N SER A 368 2.37 -6.02 8.72
CA SER A 368 3.52 -6.80 8.29
C SER A 368 4.77 -5.93 8.15
N TYR A 369 5.93 -6.57 8.07
CA TYR A 369 7.18 -6.05 7.54
C TYR A 369 8.02 -7.21 7.01
N ASN A 370 8.91 -6.95 6.06
CA ASN A 370 9.81 -7.94 5.49
C ASN A 370 11.23 -7.79 6.03
N ILE A 371 12.01 -8.87 5.92
CA ILE A 371 13.45 -8.86 6.16
C ILE A 371 14.15 -9.50 4.97
N ASN A 372 15.20 -8.84 4.49
CA ASN A 372 16.07 -9.30 3.42
C ASN A 372 17.53 -9.35 3.90
N SER A 373 18.46 -9.78 3.05
CA SER A 373 19.89 -9.76 3.31
C SER A 373 20.69 -9.19 2.13
N LEU A 374 21.72 -8.41 2.46
CA LEU A 374 22.74 -7.94 1.53
C LEU A 374 23.66 -9.07 1.01
N ASP A 375 23.70 -10.21 1.70
CA ASP A 375 24.40 -11.44 1.29
C ASP A 375 23.39 -12.60 1.13
N PHE A 376 22.36 -12.31 0.33
CA PHE A 376 21.09 -13.05 0.27
C PHE A 376 21.25 -14.57 0.27
N ILE A 377 21.89 -15.14 -0.76
CA ILE A 377 21.96 -16.60 -0.92
C ILE A 377 22.76 -17.27 0.20
N ASN A 378 23.85 -16.66 0.67
CA ASN A 378 24.65 -17.26 1.74
C ASN A 378 23.92 -17.20 3.09
N ASP A 379 23.21 -16.12 3.35
CA ASP A 379 22.40 -16.01 4.56
C ASP A 379 21.20 -16.94 4.55
N LEU A 380 20.51 -17.12 3.41
CA LEU A 380 19.40 -18.08 3.32
C LEU A 380 19.85 -19.54 3.49
N LYS A 381 21.10 -19.90 3.15
CA LYS A 381 21.63 -21.25 3.43
C LYS A 381 21.68 -21.56 4.92
N ILE A 382 21.93 -20.54 5.75
CA ILE A 382 22.06 -20.65 7.21
C ILE A 382 20.72 -20.33 7.90
N HIS A 383 19.95 -19.41 7.34
CA HIS A 383 18.68 -18.91 7.86
C HIS A 383 17.61 -18.95 6.76
N PRO A 384 17.15 -20.15 6.33
CA PRO A 384 16.22 -20.28 5.20
C PRO A 384 14.84 -19.66 5.45
N GLN A 385 14.54 -19.32 6.70
CA GLN A 385 13.29 -18.67 7.12
C GLN A 385 13.46 -17.15 7.34
N LEU A 386 14.55 -16.57 6.84
CA LEU A 386 14.84 -15.13 6.92
C LEU A 386 13.88 -14.31 6.06
N TYR A 387 13.82 -14.65 4.78
CA TYR A 387 13.20 -13.86 3.70
C TYR A 387 11.70 -14.11 3.63
N ARG A 388 10.96 -13.63 4.63
CA ARG A 388 9.51 -13.73 4.70
C ARG A 388 8.93 -12.60 5.55
N PRO A 389 7.63 -12.32 5.41
CA PRO A 389 6.97 -11.34 6.26
C PRO A 389 6.92 -11.80 7.73
N ARG A 390 6.96 -10.82 8.62
CA ARG A 390 6.69 -10.92 10.06
C ARG A 390 5.55 -9.98 10.38
N PHE A 391 4.79 -10.29 11.44
CA PHE A 391 3.60 -9.52 11.79
C PHE A 391 3.66 -9.01 13.22
N ILE A 392 3.16 -7.79 13.40
CA ILE A 392 2.82 -7.19 14.68
C ILE A 392 1.35 -6.81 14.68
N ARG A 393 0.80 -6.63 15.88
CA ARG A 393 -0.54 -6.16 16.11
C ARG A 393 -0.50 -4.88 16.91
N LEU A 394 -1.05 -3.82 16.36
CA LEU A 394 -1.19 -2.52 17.03
C LEU A 394 -2.65 -2.34 17.44
N LYS A 395 -2.92 -2.11 18.73
CA LYS A 395 -4.28 -1.87 19.26
C LYS A 395 -4.37 -0.42 19.74
N PHE A 396 -5.34 0.32 19.26
CA PHE A 396 -5.61 1.68 19.73
C PHE A 396 -6.37 1.63 21.07
N GLU A 397 -6.12 2.61 21.95
CA GLU A 397 -6.77 2.74 23.26
C GLU A 397 -7.97 3.69 23.26
#